data_AF-A0A9D2K3M0-F1
#
_entry.id   AF-A0A9D2K3M0-F1
#
_cell.length_a   1.000
_cell.length_b   1.000
_cell.length_c   1.000
_cell.angle_alpha   90.00
_cell.angle_beta   90.00
_cell.angle_gamma   90.00
#
_symmetry.space_group_name_H-M   'P 1'
#
loop_
_entity.id
_entity.type
_entity.pdbx_description
1 polymer ?
#
loop_
_entity_poly.entity_id
_entity_poly.type
_entity_poly.pdbx_seq_one_letter_code
_entity_poly.pdbx_strand_id
1 'polypeptide(L)'
;MGKKKNSNEEQKRRIAAYQDLCADMESRGWMKIDGTISVEKATAMAFVTAGPFALLFLILYFWIWQWSSFTLVEGSLLLLLFLISIPVHEGIHGLTWGCFCKNRWHSIGFGVMWSSLTPYCH
;
A
#
# COMPACT_ATOMS: atom_id res chain seq x y z
N MET A 1 -23.61 -15.23 9.30
CA MET A 1 -23.52 -13.91 10.00
C MET A 1 -22.47 -13.88 11.14
N GLY A 2 -21.33 -14.58 11.04
CA GLY A 2 -20.36 -14.71 12.17
C GLY A 2 -19.05 -13.91 12.08
N LYS A 3 -18.67 -13.34 10.93
CA LYS A 3 -17.34 -12.71 10.76
C LYS A 3 -17.22 -11.26 11.25
N LYS A 4 -18.30 -10.47 11.24
CA LYS A 4 -18.25 -9.02 11.58
C LYS A 4 -18.05 -8.72 13.07
N LYS A 5 -18.47 -9.61 13.97
CA LYS A 5 -18.41 -9.37 15.42
C LYS A 5 -16.97 -9.49 15.96
N ASN A 6 -16.15 -10.37 15.36
CA ASN A 6 -14.78 -10.61 15.81
C ASN A 6 -13.82 -9.48 15.37
N SER A 7 -14.00 -8.88 14.19
CA SER A 7 -13.11 -7.81 13.72
C SER A 7 -13.28 -6.50 14.50
N ASN A 8 -14.49 -6.20 14.99
CA ASN A 8 -14.75 -4.97 15.75
C ASN A 8 -14.08 -5.02 17.14
N GLU A 9 -14.11 -6.18 17.80
CA GLU A 9 -13.44 -6.38 19.09
C GLU A 9 -11.92 -6.41 18.95
N GLU A 10 -11.39 -7.01 17.88
CA GLU A 10 -9.96 -6.95 17.57
C GLU A 10 -9.51 -5.51 17.28
N GLN A 11 -10.30 -4.74 16.52
CA GLN A 11 -10.03 -3.35 16.24
C GLN A 11 -10.03 -2.50 17.52
N LYS A 12 -11.00 -2.70 18.42
CA LYS A 12 -11.00 -2.05 19.74
C LYS A 12 -9.76 -2.40 20.56
N ARG A 13 -9.34 -3.67 20.58
CA ARG A 13 -8.12 -4.09 21.28
C ARG A 13 -6.87 -3.43 20.70
N ARG A 14 -6.76 -3.32 19.37
CA ARG A 14 -5.65 -2.61 18.70
C ARG A 14 -5.63 -1.13 19.06
N ILE A 15 -6.79 -0.48 19.09
CA ILE A 15 -6.91 0.95 19.48
C ILE A 15 -6.52 1.14 20.95
N ALA A 16 -6.99 0.28 21.86
CA ALA A 16 -6.63 0.35 23.27
C ALA A 16 -5.11 0.17 23.48
N ALA A 17 -4.51 -0.85 22.86
CA ALA A 17 -3.07 -1.07 22.93
C ALA A 17 -2.26 0.11 22.36
N TYR A 18 -2.76 0.76 21.30
CA TYR A 18 -2.14 1.98 20.76
C TYR A 18 -2.25 3.17 21.73
N GLN A 19 -3.38 3.34 22.40
CA GLN A 19 -3.57 4.39 23.40
C GLN A 19 -2.63 4.20 24.60
N ASP A 20 -2.52 2.97 25.10
CA ASP A 20 -1.61 2.62 26.20
C ASP A 20 -0.14 2.90 25.82
N LEU A 21 0.26 2.57 24.58
CA LEU A 21 1.60 2.86 24.08
C LEU A 21 1.86 4.37 23.98
N CYS A 22 0.88 5.15 23.51
CA CYS A 22 1.01 6.61 23.46
C CYS A 22 1.20 7.18 24.87
N ALA A 23 0.43 6.73 25.85
CA ALA A 23 0.54 7.18 27.24
C ALA A 23 1.91 6.85 27.86
N ASP A 24 2.44 5.64 27.64
CA ASP A 24 3.80 5.26 28.07
C ASP A 24 4.87 6.15 27.42
N MET A 25 4.76 6.43 26.11
CA MET A 25 5.72 7.28 25.40
C MET A 25 5.66 8.74 25.85
N GLU A 26 4.47 9.29 26.07
CA GLU A 26 4.29 10.65 26.61
C GLU A 26 4.87 10.77 28.03
N SER A 27 4.69 9.74 28.88
CA SER A 27 5.29 9.71 30.23
C SER A 27 6.83 9.74 30.21
N ARG A 28 7.45 9.29 29.12
CA ARG A 28 8.90 9.32 28.88
C ARG A 28 9.37 10.61 28.22
N GLY A 29 8.49 11.59 28.03
CA GLY A 29 8.79 12.91 27.46
C GLY A 29 8.79 12.97 25.93
N TRP A 30 8.25 11.97 25.23
CA TRP A 30 8.12 12.02 23.77
C TRP A 30 6.89 12.83 23.34
N MET A 31 7.01 13.56 22.23
CA MET A 31 5.91 14.33 21.63
C MET A 31 5.27 13.53 20.51
N LYS A 32 3.95 13.38 20.56
CA LYS A 32 3.17 12.75 19.49
C LYS A 32 3.03 13.70 18.30
N ILE A 33 3.41 13.22 17.11
CA ILE A 33 3.17 13.91 15.84
C ILE A 33 2.23 13.04 15.01
N ASP A 34 1.10 13.60 14.58
CA ASP A 34 0.18 12.91 13.68
C ASP A 34 0.69 12.98 12.24
N GLY A 35 1.17 11.84 11.73
CA GLY A 35 1.62 11.67 10.35
C GLY A 35 0.59 11.01 9.44
N THR A 36 -0.68 10.89 9.87
CA THR A 36 -1.71 10.24 9.06
C THR A 36 -2.08 11.09 7.85
N ILE A 37 -2.29 10.43 6.72
CA ILE A 37 -2.79 11.04 5.50
C ILE A 37 -4.09 10.34 5.10
N SER A 38 -5.02 11.12 4.54
CA SER A 38 -6.26 10.56 4.02
C SER A 38 -5.98 9.70 2.78
N VAL A 39 -6.86 8.75 2.48
CA VAL A 39 -6.71 7.83 1.34
C VAL A 39 -6.71 8.61 0.03
N GLU A 40 -7.50 9.69 -0.06
CA GLU A 40 -7.57 10.58 -1.21
C GLU A 40 -6.22 11.30 -1.42
N LYS A 41 -5.62 11.81 -0.34
CA LYS A 41 -4.30 12.45 -0.39
C LYS A 41 -3.21 11.44 -0.77
N ALA A 42 -3.25 10.23 -0.22
CA ALA A 42 -2.31 9.16 -0.57
C ALA A 42 -2.41 8.80 -2.06
N THR A 43 -3.63 8.70 -2.58
CA THR A 43 -3.90 8.43 -4.00
C THR A 43 -3.35 9.55 -4.89
N ALA A 44 -3.61 10.81 -4.54
CA ALA A 44 -3.07 11.95 -5.27
C ALA A 44 -1.53 11.97 -5.26
N MET A 45 -0.93 11.68 -4.10
CA MET A 45 0.53 11.60 -3.97
C MET A 45 1.13 10.47 -4.82
N ALA A 46 0.45 9.33 -4.96
CA ALA A 46 0.90 8.27 -5.84
C ALA A 46 1.04 8.73 -7.30
N PHE A 47 0.11 9.56 -7.80
CA PHE A 47 0.23 10.14 -9.14
C PHE A 47 1.34 11.18 -9.21
N VAL A 48 1.52 12.01 -8.19
CA VAL A 48 2.59 13.04 -8.18
C VAL A 48 3.97 12.39 -8.13
N THR A 49 4.13 11.29 -7.40
CA THR A 49 5.43 10.63 -7.23
C THR A 49 5.72 9.63 -8.35
N ALA A 50 4.81 8.70 -8.64
CA ALA A 50 5.02 7.66 -9.65
C ALA A 50 4.68 8.13 -11.07
N GLY A 51 3.74 9.08 -11.22
CA GLY A 51 3.27 9.57 -12.52
C GLY A 51 4.36 10.16 -13.42
N PRO A 52 5.30 10.99 -12.91
CA PRO A 52 6.40 11.50 -13.73
C PRO A 52 7.28 10.39 -14.31
N PHE A 53 7.57 9.34 -13.53
CA PHE A 53 8.34 8.19 -14.01
C PHE A 53 7.55 7.36 -15.01
N ALA A 54 6.26 7.12 -14.74
CA ALA A 54 5.38 6.43 -15.68
C ALA A 54 5.30 7.17 -17.03
N LEU A 55 5.15 8.50 -17.00
CA LEU A 55 5.13 9.33 -18.20
C LEU A 55 6.47 9.28 -18.94
N LEU A 56 7.59 9.39 -18.22
CA LEU A 56 8.93 9.27 -18.81
C LEU A 56 9.11 7.93 -19.52
N PHE A 57 8.73 6.81 -18.88
CA PHE A 57 8.85 5.49 -19.48
C PHE A 57 7.91 5.29 -20.67
N LEU A 58 6.70 5.86 -20.63
CA LEU A 58 5.79 5.86 -21.77
C LEU A 58 6.37 6.64 -22.96
N ILE A 59 6.94 7.82 -22.71
CA ILE A 59 7.61 8.62 -23.76
C ILE A 59 8.78 7.84 -24.37
N LEU A 60 9.64 7.25 -23.54
CA LEU A 60 10.77 6.45 -24.01
C LEU A 60 10.30 5.24 -24.81
N TYR A 61 9.23 4.57 -24.38
CA TYR A 61 8.64 3.45 -25.11
C TYR A 61 8.18 3.87 -26.51
N PHE A 62 7.36 4.92 -26.62
CA PHE A 62 6.88 5.39 -27.93
C PHE A 62 8.00 5.95 -28.80
N TRP A 63 9.04 6.54 -28.20
CA TRP A 63 10.19 7.04 -28.97
C TRP A 63 10.98 5.90 -29.61
N ILE A 64 11.22 4.80 -28.88
CA ILE A 64 11.99 3.65 -29.37
C ILE A 64 11.16 2.79 -30.33
N TRP A 65 9.92 2.49 -29.95
CA TRP A 65 9.10 1.49 -30.64
C TRP A 65 8.06 2.07 -31.59
N GLN A 66 7.93 3.40 -31.62
CA GLN A 66 6.92 4.12 -32.39
C GLN A 66 5.50 3.67 -32.01
N TRP A 67 4.50 4.25 -32.66
CA TRP A 67 3.12 3.83 -32.42
C TRP A 67 2.88 2.44 -32.99
N SER A 68 2.72 1.45 -32.12
CA SER A 68 2.27 0.11 -32.48
C SER A 68 0.88 -0.14 -31.91
N SER A 69 0.00 -0.72 -32.72
CA SER A 69 -1.32 -1.15 -32.26
C SER A 69 -1.19 -2.45 -31.48
N PHE A 70 -1.73 -2.49 -30.26
CA PHE A 70 -1.84 -3.74 -29.52
C PHE A 70 -2.93 -4.62 -30.14
N THR A 71 -2.61 -5.90 -30.34
CA THR A 71 -3.61 -6.93 -30.57
C THR A 71 -4.37 -7.23 -29.28
N LEU A 72 -5.55 -7.87 -29.41
CA LEU A 72 -6.34 -8.30 -28.23
C LEU A 72 -5.56 -9.24 -27.31
N VAL A 73 -4.68 -10.08 -27.86
CA VAL A 73 -3.85 -11.02 -27.08
C VAL A 73 -2.82 -10.25 -26.27
N GLU A 74 -2.10 -9.31 -26.88
CA GLU A 74 -1.09 -8.50 -26.20
C GLU A 74 -1.71 -7.62 -25.11
N GLY A 75 -2.86 -7.00 -25.40
CA GLY A 75 -3.61 -6.22 -24.41
C GLY A 75 -4.06 -7.07 -23.22
N SER A 76 -4.53 -8.29 -23.48
CA SER A 76 -4.95 -9.23 -22.42
C SER A 76 -3.76 -9.69 -21.57
N LEU A 77 -2.61 -9.95 -22.21
CA LEU A 77 -1.39 -10.33 -21.51
C LEU A 77 -0.87 -9.18 -20.63
N LEU A 78 -0.89 -7.95 -21.14
CA LEU A 78 -0.51 -6.76 -20.39
C LEU A 78 -1.39 -6.58 -19.15
N LEU A 79 -2.71 -6.74 -19.30
CA LEU A 79 -3.65 -6.67 -18.17
C LEU A 79 -3.36 -7.76 -17.13
N LEU A 80 -3.11 -8.99 -17.56
CA LEU A 80 -2.77 -10.10 -16.66
C LEU A 80 -1.47 -9.79 -15.88
N LEU A 81 -0.44 -9.31 -16.57
CA LEU A 81 0.83 -8.93 -15.93
C LEU A 81 0.63 -7.77 -14.94
N PHE A 82 -0.19 -6.78 -15.28
CA PHE A 82 -0.54 -5.70 -14.37
C PHE A 82 -1.21 -6.24 -13.09
N LEU A 83 -2.18 -7.15 -13.21
CA LEU A 83 -2.84 -7.75 -12.04
C LEU A 83 -1.87 -8.57 -11.17
N ILE A 84 -0.93 -9.30 -11.78
CA ILE A 84 0.13 -10.03 -11.06
C ILE A 84 1.13 -9.06 -10.41
N SER A 85 1.37 -7.90 -11.01
CA SER A 85 2.29 -6.90 -10.45
C SER A 85 1.82 -6.35 -9.10
N ILE A 86 0.50 -6.36 -8.82
CA ILE A 86 -0.07 -5.87 -7.56
C ILE A 86 0.47 -6.66 -6.34
N PRO A 87 0.25 -7.98 -6.22
CA PRO A 87 0.79 -8.74 -5.09
C PRO A 87 2.33 -8.74 -5.05
N VAL A 88 3.00 -8.66 -6.20
CA VAL A 88 4.47 -8.51 -6.25
C VAL A 88 4.90 -7.17 -5.63
N HIS A 89 4.22 -6.08 -5.96
CA HIS A 89 4.47 -4.75 -5.41
C HIS A 89 4.28 -4.72 -3.89
N GLU A 90 3.16 -5.25 -3.41
CA GLU A 90 2.92 -5.38 -1.97
C GLU A 90 4.01 -6.24 -1.32
N GLY A 91 4.42 -7.34 -1.95
CA GLY A 91 5.52 -8.17 -1.47
C GLY A 91 6.83 -7.41 -1.30
N ILE A 92 7.16 -6.47 -2.20
CA ILE A 92 8.35 -5.61 -2.09
C ILE A 92 8.24 -4.69 -0.87
N HIS A 93 7.06 -4.11 -0.61
CA HIS A 93 6.82 -3.36 0.62
C HIS A 93 7.03 -4.23 1.84
N GLY A 94 6.41 -5.42 1.87
CA GLY A 94 6.53 -6.34 2.99
C GLY A 94 7.96 -6.80 3.25
N LEU A 95 8.74 -7.07 2.20
CA LEU A 95 10.17 -7.38 2.30
C LEU A 95 10.94 -6.21 2.91
N THR A 96 10.71 -5.00 2.40
CA THR A 96 11.40 -3.79 2.85
C THR A 96 11.07 -3.53 4.32
N TRP A 97 9.79 -3.41 4.68
CA TRP A 97 9.36 -3.15 6.06
C TRP A 97 9.72 -4.31 7.00
N GLY A 98 9.57 -5.55 6.56
CA GLY A 98 9.95 -6.74 7.32
C GLY A 98 11.44 -6.77 7.71
N CYS A 99 12.32 -6.16 6.91
CA CYS A 99 13.74 -6.01 7.25
C CYS A 99 14.00 -4.91 8.30
N PHE A 100 13.20 -3.84 8.33
CA PHE A 100 13.46 -2.64 9.14
C PHE A 100 12.55 -2.50 10.40
N CYS A 101 11.43 -3.21 10.48
CA CYS A 101 10.54 -3.20 11.64
C CYS A 101 11.12 -3.96 12.84
N LYS A 102 10.87 -3.47 14.06
CA LYS A 102 11.38 -4.08 15.31
C LYS A 102 11.01 -5.56 15.49
N ASN A 103 9.78 -5.94 15.09
CA ASN A 103 9.30 -7.33 15.13
C ASN A 103 9.30 -8.00 13.76
N ARG A 104 9.97 -7.39 12.76
CA ARG A 104 10.10 -7.88 11.38
C ARG A 104 8.75 -8.29 10.78
N TRP A 105 8.67 -9.51 10.22
CA TRP A 105 7.49 -10.07 9.58
C TRP A 105 6.25 -10.18 10.47
N HIS A 106 6.40 -10.24 11.80
CA HIS A 106 5.23 -10.30 12.70
C HIS A 106 4.44 -8.99 12.74
N SER A 107 5.06 -7.89 12.28
CA SER A 107 4.40 -6.60 12.15
C SER A 107 3.76 -6.39 10.79
N ILE A 108 3.96 -7.28 9.82
CA ILE A 108 3.52 -7.09 8.43
C ILE A 108 2.19 -7.80 8.17
N GLY A 109 1.20 -7.04 7.72
CA GLY A 109 -0.11 -7.48 7.29
C GLY A 109 -0.41 -7.03 5.86
N PHE A 110 -0.91 -7.96 5.06
CA PHE A 110 -1.36 -7.72 3.68
C PHE A 110 -2.88 -7.70 3.59
N GLY A 111 -3.42 -6.89 2.70
CA GLY A 111 -4.85 -6.93 2.41
C GLY A 111 -5.27 -6.01 1.28
N VAL A 112 -6.57 -5.92 1.08
CA VAL A 112 -7.20 -5.04 0.10
C VAL A 112 -8.33 -4.27 0.78
N MET A 113 -8.27 -2.95 0.69
CA MET A 113 -9.36 -2.07 1.10
C MET A 113 -10.36 -1.95 -0.05
N TRP A 114 -11.34 -2.85 -0.07
CA TRP A 114 -12.34 -2.97 -1.15
C TRP A 114 -13.15 -1.69 -1.40
N SER A 115 -13.34 -0.82 -0.39
CA SER A 115 -14.05 0.45 -0.54
C SER A 115 -13.35 1.44 -1.46
N SER A 116 -12.02 1.33 -1.61
CA SER A 116 -11.20 2.18 -2.48
C SER A 116 -10.35 1.38 -3.46
N LEU A 117 -10.52 0.05 -3.52
CA LEU A 117 -9.73 -0.88 -4.34
C LEU A 117 -8.21 -0.70 -4.18
N THR A 118 -7.78 -0.35 -2.97
CA THR A 118 -6.36 -0.14 -2.67
C THR A 118 -5.78 -1.37 -1.97
N PRO A 119 -4.81 -2.06 -2.58
CA PRO A 119 -4.00 -3.03 -1.86
C PRO A 119 -3.17 -2.31 -0.80
N TYR A 120 -2.82 -3.00 0.28
CA TYR A 120 -1.95 -2.45 1.30
C TYR A 120 -1.02 -3.52 1.89
N CYS A 121 0.10 -3.02 2.40
CA CYS A 121 1.07 -3.70 3.23
C CYS A 121 1.44 -2.75 4.39
N HIS A 122 1.18 -3.15 5.63
CA HIS A 122 1.51 -2.35 6.83
C HIS A 122 2.10 -3.22 7.94
#